data_AF-A0A7C3XVK9-F1
#
_entry.id   AF-A0A7C3XVK9-F1
#
_cell.length_a   1.000
_cell.length_b   1.000
_cell.length_c   1.000
_cell.angle_alpha   90.00
_cell.angle_beta   90.00
_cell.angle_gamma   90.00
#
_symmetry.space_group_name_H-M   'P 1'
#
loop_
_entity.id
_entity.type
_entity.pdbx_description
1 polymer ?
#
loop_
_entity_poly.entity_id
_entity_poly.type
_entity_poly.pdbx_seq_one_letter_code
_entity_poly.pdbx_strand_id
1 'polypeptide(L)'
;MVTFQRTQVIGAEFPDEQTIRFNGIQEDHIYGMEISMSVNIEDGKILEISGNMKRYTNFVCPQAITVLPKAVGLSLRKPEWDKKVMREIGRKGCEHLAEIIIECGRCLDSAVKSRNLARALKENPGLNQEEFLSNAV
;
A
#
# COMPACT_ATOMS: atom_id res chain seq x y z
N MET A 1 -29.92 2.59 -9.06
CA MET A 1 -28.95 3.68 -8.88
C MET A 1 -28.11 3.32 -7.66
N VAL A 2 -26.80 3.13 -7.80
CA VAL A 2 -25.96 2.75 -6.64
C VAL A 2 -25.69 4.02 -5.83
N THR A 3 -26.31 4.13 -4.67
CA THR A 3 -26.29 5.33 -3.81
C THR A 3 -24.94 5.53 -3.10
N PHE A 4 -24.16 4.47 -2.92
CA PHE A 4 -22.81 4.52 -2.35
C PHE A 4 -21.94 3.43 -2.96
N GLN A 5 -20.85 3.82 -3.62
CA GLN A 5 -19.79 2.94 -4.06
C GLN A 5 -18.47 3.57 -3.66
N ARG A 6 -17.68 2.84 -2.86
CA ARG A 6 -16.28 3.14 -2.59
C ARG A 6 -15.45 2.02 -3.17
N THR A 7 -14.52 2.36 -4.04
CA THR A 7 -13.58 1.43 -4.66
C THR A 7 -12.18 1.79 -4.20
N GLN A 8 -11.44 0.79 -3.74
CA GLN A 8 -10.06 0.94 -3.37
C GLN A 8 -9.24 -0.12 -4.11
N VAL A 9 -8.19 0.32 -4.80
CA VAL A 9 -7.35 -0.54 -5.65
C VAL A 9 -5.91 -0.33 -5.26
N ILE A 10 -5.21 -1.42 -4.97
CA ILE A 10 -3.78 -1.42 -4.68
C ILE A 10 -3.07 -2.12 -5.84
N GLY A 11 -2.29 -1.36 -6.59
CA GLY A 11 -1.34 -1.88 -7.56
C GLY A 11 0.03 -2.06 -6.90
N ALA A 12 0.75 -3.11 -7.27
CA ALA A 12 2.11 -3.36 -6.83
C ALA A 12 3.02 -3.62 -8.04
N GLU A 13 4.16 -2.93 -8.08
CA GLU A 13 5.22 -3.15 -9.06
C GLU A 13 6.56 -3.39 -8.34
N PHE A 14 7.49 -4.06 -9.02
CA PHE A 14 8.82 -4.36 -8.49
C PHE A 14 9.86 -3.65 -9.36
N PRO A 15 10.28 -2.42 -8.99
CA PRO A 15 11.30 -1.70 -9.75
C PRO A 15 12.65 -2.43 -9.77
N ASP A 16 12.96 -3.15 -8.68
CA ASP A 16 14.18 -3.93 -8.49
C ASP A 16 13.93 -5.13 -7.55
N GLU A 17 15.00 -5.83 -7.16
CA GLU A 17 14.93 -7.01 -6.29
C GLU A 17 14.50 -6.72 -4.85
N GLN A 18 14.86 -5.55 -4.34
CA GLN A 18 14.74 -5.17 -2.93
C GLN A 18 13.54 -4.27 -2.67
N THR A 19 12.99 -3.64 -3.70
CA THR A 19 11.95 -2.62 -3.58
C THR A 19 10.65 -3.08 -4.22
N ILE A 20 9.54 -2.81 -3.53
CA ILE A 20 8.19 -2.88 -4.07
C ILE A 20 7.60 -1.47 -4.06
N ARG A 21 7.01 -1.04 -5.17
CA ARG A 21 6.26 0.21 -5.24
C ARG A 21 4.77 -0.07 -5.30
N PHE A 22 4.04 0.52 -4.38
CA PHE A 22 2.59 0.50 -4.36
C PHE A 22 2.00 1.77 -4.96
N ASN A 23 0.98 1.59 -5.80
CA ASN A 23 0.11 2.66 -6.23
C ASN A 23 -1.30 2.36 -5.71
N GLY A 24 -1.70 3.06 -4.65
CA GLY A 24 -3.00 2.89 -4.02
C GLY A 24 -3.96 3.98 -4.46
N ILE A 25 -5.17 3.61 -4.88
CA ILE A 25 -6.21 4.54 -5.32
C ILE A 25 -7.45 4.29 -4.49
N GLN A 26 -8.09 5.36 -4.02
CA GLN A 26 -9.42 5.34 -3.43
C GLN A 26 -10.32 6.29 -4.19
N GLU A 27 -11.44 5.75 -4.68
CA GLU A 27 -12.39 6.46 -5.51
C GLU A 27 -13.82 6.19 -5.01
N ASP A 28 -14.53 7.27 -4.70
CA ASP A 28 -15.97 7.25 -4.44
C ASP A 28 -16.63 8.54 -4.97
N HIS A 29 -17.95 8.68 -4.81
CA HIS A 29 -18.68 9.86 -5.32
C HIS A 29 -18.25 11.21 -4.71
N ILE A 30 -17.54 11.22 -3.59
CA ILE A 30 -17.07 12.42 -2.85
C ILE A 30 -15.56 12.57 -2.95
N TYR A 31 -14.82 11.48 -2.79
CA TYR A 31 -13.37 11.45 -2.65
C TYR A 31 -12.70 10.75 -3.83
N GLY A 32 -11.56 11.29 -4.23
CA GLY A 32 -10.67 10.70 -5.23
C GLY A 32 -9.25 10.98 -4.81
N MET A 33 -8.55 9.96 -4.33
CA MET A 33 -7.21 10.09 -3.74
C MET A 33 -6.31 8.96 -4.22
N GLU A 34 -5.02 9.27 -4.31
CA GLU A 34 -4.01 8.29 -4.68
C GLU A 34 -2.74 8.48 -3.86
N ILE A 35 -2.02 7.39 -3.64
CA ILE A 35 -0.67 7.39 -3.09
C ILE A 35 0.27 6.60 -3.99
N SER A 36 1.53 7.01 -4.03
CA SER A 36 2.63 6.20 -4.53
C SER A 36 3.64 6.00 -3.39
N MET A 37 3.91 4.76 -3.03
CA MET A 37 4.71 4.41 -1.84
C MET A 37 5.68 3.29 -2.18
N SER A 38 6.99 3.53 -2.05
CA SER A 38 7.99 2.47 -2.19
C SER A 38 8.44 1.95 -0.83
N VAL A 39 8.61 0.65 -0.76
CA VAL A 39 8.87 -0.10 0.47
C VAL A 39 10.02 -1.07 0.21
N ASN A 40 10.95 -1.18 1.17
CA ASN A 40 11.94 -2.25 1.16
C ASN A 40 11.27 -3.57 1.55
N ILE A 41 11.48 -4.61 0.73
CA ILE A 41 10.80 -5.90 0.86
C ILE A 41 11.26 -6.68 2.10
N GLU A 42 12.54 -6.58 2.46
CA GLU A 42 13.13 -7.34 3.56
C GLU A 42 12.57 -6.89 4.91
N ASP A 43 12.71 -5.60 5.23
CA ASP A 43 12.31 -5.05 6.53
C ASP A 43 10.92 -4.40 6.54
N GLY A 44 10.27 -4.29 5.37
CA GLY A 44 8.98 -3.64 5.19
C GLY A 44 9.01 -2.14 5.41
N LYS A 45 10.19 -1.50 5.35
CA LYS A 45 10.36 -0.08 5.64
C LYS A 45 9.90 0.79 4.47
N ILE A 46 9.04 1.77 4.75
CA ILE A 46 8.65 2.79 3.79
C ILE A 46 9.87 3.66 3.46
N LEU A 47 10.26 3.71 2.19
CA LEU A 47 11.42 4.46 1.70
C LEU A 47 11.02 5.85 1.20
N GLU A 48 9.95 5.90 0.43
CA GLU A 48 9.38 7.12 -0.12
C GLU A 48 7.86 7.01 -0.15
N ILE A 49 7.20 8.16 -0.05
CA ILE A 49 5.75 8.24 -0.20
C ILE A 49 5.36 9.61 -0.75
N SER A 50 4.45 9.60 -1.69
CA SER A 50 3.78 10.79 -2.22
C SER A 50 2.30 10.50 -2.36
N GLY A 51 1.49 11.54 -2.46
CA GLY A 51 0.05 11.39 -2.63
C GLY A 51 -0.57 12.59 -3.31
N ASN A 52 -1.76 12.39 -3.83
CA ASN A 52 -2.53 13.39 -4.55
C ASN A 52 -4.01 13.24 -4.24
N MET A 53 -4.72 14.37 -4.21
CA MET A 53 -6.16 14.44 -3.97
C MET A 53 -6.83 15.11 -5.17
N LYS A 54 -7.58 14.34 -5.94
CA LYS A 54 -8.33 14.79 -7.12
C LYS A 54 -9.72 15.32 -6.75
N ARG A 55 -10.39 14.68 -5.78
CA ARG A 55 -11.67 15.14 -5.22
C ARG A 55 -11.66 15.07 -3.70
N TYR A 56 -12.14 16.14 -3.09
CA TYR A 56 -12.20 16.33 -1.63
C TYR A 56 -13.24 17.40 -1.30
N THR A 57 -13.69 17.42 -0.04
CA THR A 57 -14.81 18.27 0.40
C THR A 57 -14.37 19.57 1.08
N ASN A 58 -13.13 19.63 1.57
CA ASN A 58 -12.63 20.77 2.35
C ASN A 58 -11.31 21.29 1.78
N PHE A 59 -11.16 22.61 1.70
CA PHE A 59 -9.94 23.28 1.21
C PHE A 59 -8.68 22.94 2.02
N VAL A 60 -8.83 22.46 3.26
CA VAL A 60 -7.70 22.01 4.08
C VAL A 60 -7.24 20.58 3.75
N CYS A 61 -8.06 19.77 3.06
CA CYS A 61 -7.73 18.37 2.77
C CYS A 61 -6.38 18.20 2.03
N PRO A 62 -6.05 18.99 0.99
CA PRO A 62 -4.76 18.88 0.31
C PRO A 62 -3.55 19.12 1.22
N GLN A 63 -3.71 19.87 2.32
CA GLN A 63 -2.62 20.10 3.27
C GLN A 63 -2.17 18.81 3.97
N ALA A 64 -3.04 17.79 4.06
CA ALA A 64 -2.69 16.49 4.62
C ALA A 64 -1.60 15.75 3.82
N ILE A 65 -1.42 16.08 2.53
CA ILE A 65 -0.33 15.50 1.72
C ILE A 65 1.04 15.83 2.34
N THR A 66 1.18 17.00 2.96
CA THR A 66 2.43 17.42 3.62
C THR A 66 2.78 16.57 4.85
N VAL A 67 1.83 15.77 5.34
CA VAL A 67 2.02 14.87 6.49
C VAL A 67 2.59 13.51 6.06
N LEU A 68 2.39 13.10 4.81
CA LEU A 68 2.83 11.80 4.29
C LEU A 68 4.31 11.48 4.54
N PRO A 69 5.28 12.42 4.42
CA PRO A 69 6.68 12.12 4.71
C PRO A 69 6.95 11.57 6.11
N LYS A 70 6.04 11.77 7.08
CA LYS A 70 6.15 11.16 8.42
C LYS A 70 6.03 9.63 8.42
N ALA A 71 5.51 9.04 7.34
CA ALA A 71 5.43 7.59 7.18
C ALA A 71 6.79 6.98 6.77
N VAL A 72 7.71 7.78 6.21
CA VAL A 72 9.04 7.31 5.82
C VAL A 72 9.77 6.77 7.05
N GLY A 73 10.32 5.56 6.90
CA GLY A 73 11.00 4.84 7.96
C GLY A 73 10.10 4.00 8.87
N LEU A 74 8.78 4.06 8.73
CA LEU A 74 7.88 3.09 9.36
C LEU A 74 8.07 1.72 8.71
N SER A 75 8.11 0.66 9.51
CA SER A 75 8.15 -0.72 9.04
C SER A 75 6.77 -1.35 9.15
N LEU A 76 6.31 -1.88 8.03
CA LEU A 76 5.03 -2.58 7.85
C LEU A 76 5.06 -4.01 8.42
N ARG A 77 6.21 -4.45 8.95
CA ARG A 77 6.38 -5.74 9.62
C ARG A 77 6.27 -5.65 11.14
N LYS A 78 6.34 -4.44 11.71
CA LYS A 78 6.30 -4.25 13.17
C LYS A 78 4.88 -4.44 13.72
N PRO A 79 4.69 -5.01 14.92
CA PRO A 79 3.38 -5.05 15.56
C PRO A 79 2.75 -3.66 15.62
N GLU A 80 1.43 -3.59 15.38
CA GLU A 80 0.63 -2.35 15.44
C GLU A 80 1.09 -1.22 14.51
N TRP A 81 1.81 -1.54 13.43
CA TRP A 81 2.25 -0.57 12.44
C TRP A 81 1.06 0.21 11.84
N ASP A 82 -0.08 -0.43 11.65
CA ASP A 82 -1.33 0.12 11.12
C ASP A 82 -1.91 1.19 12.06
N LYS A 83 -1.93 0.93 13.37
CA LYS A 83 -2.33 1.91 14.40
C LYS A 83 -1.38 3.10 14.41
N LYS A 84 -0.09 2.87 14.17
CA LYS A 84 0.91 3.93 14.08
C LYS A 84 0.69 4.80 12.84
N VAL A 85 0.40 4.20 11.68
CA VAL A 85 0.01 4.92 10.46
C VAL A 85 -1.23 5.78 10.71
N MET A 86 -2.28 5.21 11.32
CA MET A 86 -3.50 5.94 11.62
C MET A 86 -3.24 7.13 12.59
N ARG A 87 -2.35 6.97 13.56
CA ARG A 87 -1.97 8.03 14.50
C ARG A 87 -1.15 9.15 13.85
N GLU A 88 -0.16 8.79 13.04
CA GLU A 88 0.82 9.73 12.49
C GLU A 88 0.38 10.39 11.19
N ILE A 89 -0.42 9.69 10.39
CA ILE A 89 -0.90 10.15 9.07
C ILE A 89 -2.39 10.46 9.10
N GLY A 90 -3.20 9.58 9.72
CA GLY A 90 -4.65 9.73 9.77
C GLY A 90 -5.06 10.93 10.60
N ARG A 91 -4.90 10.83 11.92
CA ARG A 91 -5.33 11.86 12.89
C ARG A 91 -4.60 13.18 12.76
N LYS A 92 -3.35 13.18 12.28
CA LYS A 92 -2.54 14.38 12.07
C LYS A 92 -2.64 14.93 10.65
N GLY A 93 -3.36 14.26 9.75
CA GLY A 93 -3.46 14.57 8.33
C GLY A 93 -4.82 14.17 7.77
N CYS A 94 -4.90 13.01 7.13
CA CYS A 94 -6.12 12.49 6.51
C CYS A 94 -6.28 11.00 6.75
N GLU A 95 -7.39 10.59 7.37
CA GLU A 95 -7.72 9.19 7.63
C GLU A 95 -7.82 8.37 6.33
N HIS A 96 -8.39 8.94 5.26
CA HIS A 96 -8.46 8.26 3.96
C HIS A 96 -7.08 7.93 3.38
N LEU A 97 -6.11 8.86 3.45
CA LEU A 97 -4.74 8.57 3.00
C LEU A 97 -4.08 7.49 3.88
N ALA A 98 -4.34 7.51 5.19
CA ALA A 98 -3.84 6.49 6.10
C ALA A 98 -4.43 5.10 5.79
N GLU A 99 -5.72 5.02 5.45
CA GLU A 99 -6.38 3.79 5.01
C GLU A 99 -5.73 3.22 3.74
N ILE A 100 -5.39 4.06 2.75
CA ILE A 100 -4.70 3.60 1.55
C ILE A 100 -3.33 3.02 1.89
N ILE A 101 -2.54 3.68 2.75
CA ILE A 101 -1.24 3.16 3.23
C ILE A 101 -1.40 1.81 3.94
N ILE A 102 -2.44 1.67 4.78
CA ILE A 102 -2.73 0.44 5.50
C ILE A 102 -3.08 -0.70 4.53
N GLU A 103 -3.88 -0.44 3.51
CA GLU A 103 -4.16 -1.48 2.51
C GLU A 103 -2.92 -1.86 1.70
N CYS A 104 -2.08 -0.89 1.31
CA CYS A 104 -0.78 -1.18 0.70
C CYS A 104 0.08 -2.10 1.57
N GLY A 105 0.15 -1.83 2.89
CA GLY A 105 0.93 -2.65 3.80
C GLY A 105 0.36 -4.05 4.04
N ARG A 106 -0.97 -4.19 4.07
CA ARG A 106 -1.64 -5.51 4.10
C ARG A 106 -1.35 -6.34 2.84
N CYS A 107 -1.11 -5.69 1.70
CA CYS A 107 -0.77 -6.35 0.46
C CYS A 107 0.71 -6.76 0.32
N LEU A 108 1.60 -6.34 1.24
CA LEU A 108 3.06 -6.56 1.12
C LEU A 108 3.44 -8.02 0.90
N ASP A 109 3.09 -8.89 1.84
CA ASP A 109 3.52 -10.28 1.77
C ASP A 109 2.85 -11.02 0.61
N SER A 110 1.58 -10.74 0.32
CA SER A 110 0.86 -11.32 -0.82
C SER A 110 1.49 -10.94 -2.16
N ALA A 111 1.88 -9.67 -2.33
CA ALA A 111 2.55 -9.21 -3.55
C ALA A 111 3.93 -9.87 -3.71
N VAL A 112 4.72 -9.94 -2.64
CA VAL A 112 6.04 -10.59 -2.64
C VAL A 112 5.91 -12.08 -2.95
N LYS A 113 4.94 -12.78 -2.34
CA LYS A 113 4.63 -14.18 -2.64
C LYS A 113 4.24 -14.37 -4.10
N SER A 114 3.39 -13.50 -4.64
CA SER A 114 2.99 -13.55 -6.06
C SER A 114 4.19 -13.41 -7.00
N ARG A 115 5.11 -12.47 -6.73
CA ARG A 115 6.37 -12.33 -7.48
C ARG A 115 7.21 -13.60 -7.40
N ASN A 116 7.40 -14.14 -6.21
CA ASN A 116 8.24 -15.31 -5.98
C ASN A 116 7.65 -16.54 -6.69
N LEU A 117 6.33 -16.72 -6.64
CA LEU A 117 5.64 -17.78 -7.38
C LEU A 117 5.84 -17.62 -8.89
N ALA A 118 5.68 -16.41 -9.43
CA ALA A 118 5.88 -16.14 -10.85
C ALA A 118 7.32 -16.43 -11.31
N ARG A 119 8.32 -16.27 -10.45
CA ARG A 119 9.71 -16.66 -10.72
C ARG A 119 9.90 -18.17 -10.66
N ALA A 120 9.42 -18.80 -9.61
CA ALA A 120 9.53 -20.25 -9.44
C ALA A 120 8.85 -21.01 -10.60
N LEU A 121 7.71 -20.51 -11.12
CA LEU A 121 7.06 -21.08 -12.29
C LEU A 121 7.84 -20.91 -13.59
N LYS A 122 8.65 -19.85 -13.73
CA LYS A 122 9.53 -19.69 -14.91
C LYS A 122 10.67 -20.71 -14.89
N GLU A 123 11.19 -21.03 -13.70
CA GLU A 123 12.26 -22.01 -13.53
C GLU A 123 11.73 -23.44 -13.59
N ASN A 124 10.53 -23.68 -13.04
CA ASN A 124 9.85 -24.98 -13.05
C ASN A 124 8.35 -24.82 -13.38
N PRO A 125 7.95 -24.95 -14.66
CA PRO A 125 6.54 -24.84 -15.04
C PRO A 125 5.62 -25.91 -14.44
N GLY A 126 6.18 -27.04 -13.98
CA GLY A 126 5.45 -28.12 -13.30
C GLY A 126 5.33 -27.95 -11.79
N LEU A 127 5.77 -26.81 -11.25
CA LEU A 127 5.69 -26.51 -9.81
C LEU A 127 4.25 -26.59 -9.31
N ASN A 128 4.05 -27.33 -8.21
CA ASN A 128 2.79 -27.30 -7.48
C ASN A 128 2.64 -25.95 -6.77
N GLN A 129 1.72 -25.11 -7.25
CA GLN A 129 1.53 -23.75 -6.75
C GLN A 129 0.94 -23.73 -5.33
N GLU A 130 0.04 -24.67 -5.00
CA GLU A 130 -0.58 -24.73 -3.67
C GLU A 130 0.46 -25.03 -2.59
N GLU A 131 1.35 -25.98 -2.87
CA GLU A 131 2.45 -26.34 -1.97
C GLU A 131 3.48 -25.21 -1.83
N PHE A 132 3.75 -24.46 -2.91
CA PHE A 132 4.64 -23.31 -2.85
C PHE A 132 4.07 -22.19 -1.95
N LEU A 133 2.77 -21.91 -2.09
CA LEU A 133 2.10 -20.84 -1.34
C LEU A 133 1.92 -21.17 0.14
N SER A 134 1.82 -22.44 0.51
CA SER A 134 1.71 -22.89 1.92
C SER A 134 3.04 -22.86 2.67
N ASN A 135 4.16 -23.07 1.97
CA ASN A 135 5.50 -23.17 2.58
C ASN A 135 6.32 -21.87 2.53
N ALA A 136 5.95 -20.88 1.70
CA ALA A 136 6.58 -19.57 1.68
C ALA A 136 6.11 -18.73 2.88
N VAL A 137 6.87 -18.73 3.97
CA VAL A 137 6.76 -17.78 5.10
C VAL A 137 7.91 -16.80 5.04
#